data_AF-A0A5F2H337-F1
#
_entry.id   AF-A0A5F2H337-F1
#
_cell.length_a   1.000
_cell.length_b   1.000
_cell.length_c   1.000
_cell.angle_alpha   90.00
_cell.angle_beta   90.00
_cell.angle_gamma   90.00
#
_symmetry.space_group_name_H-M   'P 1'
#
loop_
_entity.id
_entity.type
_entity.pdbx_description
1 polymer ?
#
loop_
_entity_poly.entity_id
_entity_poly.type
_entity_poly.pdbx_seq_one_letter_code
_entity_poly.pdbx_strand_id
1 'polypeptide(L)'
;MASESDRIARAGDYVFGLMNDVERRRAERDLEIDPAFRDAVLRLAERMRAFDPAAPADGATDKRWDLVTRRIAELPQMRLAGVGGGDSGEEAGPTMIRRLERPPYGVGLHALGGRRGFAIALALVAAFALGYLTGAWSADGMLVP
;
A
#
# COMPACT_ATOMS: atom_id res chain seq x y z
N MET A 1 -10.77 -34.26 -0.39
CA MET A 1 -10.28 -33.55 0.80
C MET A 1 -9.36 -32.44 0.33
N ALA A 2 -9.55 -31.19 0.76
CA ALA A 2 -8.61 -30.12 0.42
C ALA A 2 -7.22 -30.50 0.93
N SER A 3 -6.20 -30.35 0.09
CA SER A 3 -4.84 -30.69 0.46
C SER A 3 -4.31 -29.70 1.51
N GLU A 4 -3.34 -30.13 2.32
CA GLU A 4 -2.70 -29.25 3.31
C GLU A 4 -2.12 -27.99 2.66
N SER A 5 -1.56 -28.11 1.45
CA SER A 5 -1.06 -26.97 0.68
C SER A 5 -2.16 -25.96 0.32
N ASP A 6 -3.38 -26.43 0.02
CA ASP A 6 -4.52 -25.57 -0.27
C ASP A 6 -4.98 -24.81 0.99
N ARG A 7 -4.93 -25.46 2.17
CA ARG A 7 -5.17 -24.77 3.45
C ARG A 7 -4.13 -23.70 3.73
N ILE A 8 -2.85 -23.99 3.48
CA ILE A 8 -1.76 -23.03 3.72
C ILE A 8 -1.87 -21.83 2.78
N ALA A 9 -2.14 -22.04 1.49
CA ALA A 9 -2.34 -20.96 0.54
C ALA A 9 -3.51 -20.06 0.97
N ARG A 10 -4.63 -20.68 1.32
CA ARG A 10 -5.84 -19.97 1.77
C ARG A 10 -5.64 -19.23 3.10
N ALA A 11 -4.88 -19.80 4.03
CA ALA A 11 -4.51 -19.13 5.28
C ALA A 11 -3.64 -17.90 5.03
N GLY A 12 -2.74 -17.99 4.03
CA GLY A 12 -1.98 -16.86 3.51
C GLY A 12 -2.88 -15.75 3.01
N ASP A 13 -3.79 -16.06 2.09
CA ASP A 13 -4.71 -15.09 1.52
C ASP A 13 -5.59 -14.42 2.60
N TYR A 14 -5.98 -15.18 3.64
CA TYR A 14 -6.72 -14.66 4.78
C TYR A 14 -5.88 -13.68 5.63
N VAL A 15 -4.68 -14.09 6.08
CA VAL A 15 -3.81 -13.27 6.95
C VAL A 15 -3.34 -11.99 6.26
N PHE A 16 -3.03 -12.05 4.96
CA PHE A 16 -2.63 -10.90 4.18
C PHE A 16 -3.81 -10.06 3.68
N GLY A 17 -5.06 -10.46 3.97
CA GLY A 17 -6.25 -9.71 3.57
C GLY A 17 -6.50 -9.69 2.06
N LEU A 18 -6.02 -10.69 1.33
CA LEU A 18 -6.15 -10.82 -0.12
C LEU A 18 -7.50 -11.42 -0.55
N MET A 19 -8.25 -11.98 0.39
CA MET A 19 -9.58 -12.54 0.14
C MET A 19 -10.65 -11.45 -0.02
N ASN A 20 -11.60 -11.70 -0.93
CA ASN A 20 -12.80 -10.86 -1.05
C ASN A 20 -13.78 -11.09 0.13
N ASP A 21 -14.82 -10.26 0.25
CA ASP A 21 -15.75 -10.33 1.39
C ASP A 21 -16.51 -11.66 1.50
N VAL A 22 -16.79 -12.33 0.37
CA VAL A 22 -17.49 -13.62 0.36
C VAL A 22 -16.55 -14.72 0.85
N GLU A 23 -15.33 -14.73 0.33
CA GLU A 23 -14.26 -15.63 0.71
C GLU A 23 -13.86 -15.46 2.18
N ARG A 24 -13.78 -14.22 2.64
CA ARG A 24 -13.49 -13.91 4.05
C ARG A 24 -14.57 -14.48 4.97
N ARG A 25 -15.85 -14.25 4.69
CA ARG A 25 -16.94 -14.82 5.50
C ARG A 25 -16.93 -16.34 5.53
N ARG A 26 -16.49 -16.98 4.43
CA ARG A 26 -16.31 -18.42 4.38
C ARG A 26 -15.13 -18.85 5.24
N ALA A 27 -13.99 -18.17 5.13
CA ALA A 27 -12.81 -18.42 5.95
C ALA A 27 -13.09 -18.23 7.44
N GLU A 28 -13.86 -17.20 7.82
CA GLU A 28 -14.29 -16.96 9.21
C GLU A 28 -15.11 -18.14 9.76
N ARG A 29 -16.03 -18.68 8.97
CA ARG A 29 -16.77 -19.90 9.33
C ARG A 29 -15.84 -21.12 9.40
N ASP A 30 -14.89 -21.23 8.48
CA ASP A 30 -13.95 -22.35 8.44
C ASP A 30 -12.96 -22.30 9.62
N LEU A 31 -12.69 -21.13 10.22
CA LEU A 31 -11.90 -21.02 11.47
C LEU A 31 -12.60 -21.70 12.66
N GLU A 32 -13.92 -21.70 12.68
CA GLU A 32 -14.73 -22.36 13.71
C GLU A 32 -14.79 -23.88 13.48
N ILE A 33 -14.86 -24.30 12.21
CA ILE A 33 -15.15 -25.69 11.82
C ILE A 33 -13.88 -26.53 11.59
N ASP A 34 -12.84 -25.97 10.96
CA ASP A 34 -11.61 -26.69 10.58
C ASP A 34 -10.42 -26.31 11.50
N PRO A 35 -10.06 -27.17 12.47
CA PRO A 35 -8.94 -26.90 13.37
C PRO A 35 -7.59 -26.83 12.63
N ALA A 36 -7.39 -27.56 11.54
CA ALA A 36 -6.13 -27.54 10.80
C ALA A 36 -5.95 -26.21 10.05
N PHE A 37 -7.04 -25.63 9.53
CA PHE A 37 -7.01 -24.30 8.95
C PHE A 37 -6.69 -23.22 10.00
N ARG A 38 -7.30 -23.31 11.18
CA ARG A 38 -7.00 -22.40 12.30
C ARG A 38 -5.53 -22.46 12.71
N ASP A 39 -4.96 -23.65 12.83
CA ASP A 39 -3.56 -23.82 13.19
C ASP A 39 -2.62 -23.25 12.10
N ALA A 40 -2.97 -23.40 10.83
CA ALA A 40 -2.23 -22.81 9.73
C ALA A 40 -2.22 -21.26 9.78
N VAL A 41 -3.37 -20.65 10.08
CA VAL A 41 -3.50 -19.19 10.26
C VAL A 41 -2.68 -18.71 11.44
N LEU A 42 -2.77 -19.37 12.61
CA LEU A 42 -2.02 -19.00 13.81
C LEU A 42 -0.51 -19.12 13.60
N ARG A 43 -0.04 -20.22 13.01
CA ARG A 43 1.38 -20.44 12.71
C ARG A 43 1.92 -19.38 11.75
N LEU A 44 1.11 -18.96 10.77
CA LEU A 44 1.50 -17.91 9.84
C LEU A 44 1.52 -16.54 10.51
N ALA A 45 0.52 -16.21 11.32
CA ALA A 45 0.47 -14.96 12.07
C ALA A 45 1.66 -14.83 13.03
N GLU A 46 2.02 -15.90 13.73
CA GLU A 46 3.19 -15.93 14.62
C GLU A 46 4.50 -15.71 13.85
N ARG A 47 4.63 -16.34 12.67
CA ARG A 47 5.77 -16.09 11.79
C ARG A 47 5.83 -14.62 11.35
N MET A 48 4.69 -14.00 11.04
CA MET A 48 4.63 -12.57 10.69
C MET A 48 4.99 -11.68 11.88
N ARG A 49 4.57 -12.06 13.09
CA ARG A 49 4.95 -11.35 14.31
C ARG A 49 6.45 -11.38 14.57
N ALA A 50 7.14 -12.46 14.24
CA ALA A 50 8.60 -12.51 14.31
C ALA A 50 9.28 -11.50 13.35
N PHE A 51 8.59 -11.09 12.28
CA PHE A 51 9.02 -10.03 11.38
C PHE A 51 8.53 -8.63 11.78
N ASP A 52 7.66 -8.53 12.80
CA ASP A 52 7.22 -7.27 13.37
C ASP A 52 8.08 -6.94 14.59
N PRO A 53 9.12 -6.11 14.45
CA PRO A 53 9.88 -5.62 15.59
C PRO A 53 9.01 -4.64 16.38
N ALA A 54 8.16 -5.14 17.27
CA ALA A 54 7.30 -4.33 18.11
C ALA A 54 8.12 -3.28 18.91
N ALA A 55 7.96 -2.03 18.45
CA ALA A 55 8.26 -0.67 18.94
C ALA A 55 8.93 -0.43 20.33
N PRO A 56 9.72 0.68 20.47
CA PRO A 56 9.08 2.00 20.58
C PRO A 56 9.25 2.87 19.33
N ALA A 57 8.19 3.57 18.97
CA ALA A 57 8.17 4.60 17.94
C ALA A 57 8.61 5.95 18.54
N ASP A 58 9.79 5.97 19.16
CA ASP A 58 10.37 7.16 19.76
C ASP A 58 11.55 7.59 18.88
N GLY A 59 11.26 8.31 17.79
CA GLY A 59 12.27 8.94 16.91
C GLY A 59 13.27 8.01 16.19
N ALA A 60 13.20 6.70 16.41
CA ALA A 60 14.11 5.70 15.83
C ALA A 60 13.68 5.22 14.43
N THR A 61 12.51 5.64 13.94
CA THR A 61 11.99 5.25 12.62
C THR A 61 12.79 5.91 11.49
N ASP A 62 13.16 7.19 11.64
CA ASP A 62 13.91 7.94 10.63
C ASP A 62 15.31 7.36 10.42
N LYS A 63 16.01 7.05 11.52
CA LYS A 63 17.34 6.41 11.48
C LYS A 63 17.31 5.00 10.87
N ARG A 64 16.21 4.26 11.05
CA ARG A 64 16.01 2.94 10.43
C ARG A 64 15.82 3.06 8.93
N TRP A 65 15.06 4.06 8.48
CA TRP A 65 14.89 4.33 7.05
C TRP A 65 16.17 4.80 6.37
N ASP A 66 16.98 5.61 7.05
CA ASP A 66 18.31 6.00 6.54
C ASP A 66 19.22 4.78 6.35
N LEU A 67 19.21 3.85 7.30
CA LEU A 67 20.00 2.61 7.23
C LEU A 67 19.53 1.72 6.07
N VAL A 68 18.22 1.53 5.94
CA VAL A 68 17.64 0.77 4.83
C VAL A 68 17.99 1.41 3.49
N THR A 69 17.86 2.73 3.37
CA THR A 69 18.20 3.48 2.15
C THR A 69 19.68 3.33 1.78
N ARG A 70 20.57 3.48 2.76
CA ARG A 70 22.01 3.27 2.56
C ARG A 70 22.30 1.84 2.13
N ARG A 71 21.71 0.85 2.79
CA ARG A 71 21.96 -0.56 2.48
C ARG A 71 21.47 -0.93 1.09
N ILE A 72 20.31 -0.40 0.70
CA ILE A 72 19.77 -0.54 -0.65
C ILE A 72 20.72 0.08 -1.67
N ALA A 73 21.20 1.31 -1.43
CA ALA A 73 22.16 1.98 -2.31
C ALA A 73 23.53 1.28 -2.43
N GLU A 74 23.95 0.55 -1.39
CA GLU A 74 25.17 -0.27 -1.40
C GLU A 74 25.03 -1.57 -2.21
N LEU A 75 23.81 -1.98 -2.55
CA LEU A 75 23.60 -3.22 -3.32
C LEU A 75 24.25 -3.11 -4.71
N PRO A 76 24.86 -4.20 -5.20
CA PRO A 76 25.58 -4.19 -6.48
C PRO A 76 24.68 -3.79 -7.67
N GLN A 77 23.40 -4.19 -7.64
CA GLN A 77 22.43 -3.79 -8.67
C GLN A 77 22.16 -2.28 -8.72
N MET A 78 22.35 -1.53 -7.62
CA MET A 78 22.22 -0.07 -7.63
C MET A 78 23.50 0.65 -8.02
N ARG A 79 24.66 0.04 -7.73
CA ARG A 79 25.96 0.55 -8.22
C ARG A 79 26.05 0.50 -9.75
N LEU A 80 25.52 -0.56 -10.37
CA LEU A 80 25.45 -0.69 -11.82
C LEU A 80 24.54 0.37 -12.47
N ALA A 81 23.46 0.78 -11.79
CA ALA A 81 22.57 1.85 -12.29
C ALA A 81 23.24 3.24 -12.30
N GLY A 82 24.26 3.47 -11.46
CA GLY A 82 25.04 4.72 -11.43
C GLY A 82 26.24 4.76 -12.37
N VAL A 83 26.68 3.62 -12.92
CA VAL A 83 27.86 3.51 -13.81
C VAL A 83 27.48 3.60 -15.30
N GLY A 84 26.20 3.51 -15.65
CA GLY A 84 25.71 3.68 -17.03
C GLY A 84 25.55 5.13 -17.52
N GLY A 85 26.07 6.11 -16.78
CA GLY A 85 25.95 7.54 -17.08
C GLY A 85 27.30 8.18 -17.38
N GLY A 86 28.05 7.65 -18.35
CA GLY A 86 29.37 8.16 -18.70
C GLY A 86 29.84 7.68 -20.07
N ASP A 87 29.36 8.37 -21.09
CA ASP A 87 29.99 8.58 -22.40
C ASP A 87 30.64 7.38 -23.11
N SER A 88 29.84 6.68 -23.92
CA SER A 88 30.26 6.24 -25.25
C SER A 88 29.01 5.84 -26.03
N GLY A 89 28.67 6.61 -27.06
CA GLY A 89 27.62 6.25 -27.99
C GLY A 89 27.94 4.93 -28.67
N GLU A 90 27.08 3.93 -28.46
CA GLU A 90 26.76 2.87 -29.41
C GLU A 90 25.63 2.02 -28.81
N GLU A 91 24.73 1.60 -29.68
CA GLU A 91 23.45 0.97 -29.38
C GLU A 91 23.62 -0.37 -28.65
N ALA A 92 23.46 -0.37 -27.32
CA ALA A 92 23.19 -1.59 -26.56
C ALA A 92 21.81 -1.44 -25.91
N GLY A 93 20.78 -1.82 -26.67
CA GLY A 93 19.39 -1.80 -26.21
C GLY A 93 19.25 -2.57 -24.89
N PRO A 94 18.49 -2.05 -23.91
CA PRO A 94 18.26 -2.75 -22.66
C PRO A 94 17.59 -4.09 -22.98
N THR A 95 18.10 -5.17 -22.38
CA THR A 95 17.46 -6.48 -22.36
C THR A 95 16.08 -6.32 -21.73
N MET A 96 15.11 -6.07 -22.60
CA MET A 96 13.72 -5.87 -22.30
C MET A 96 13.23 -7.17 -21.67
N ILE A 97 13.02 -7.18 -20.35
CA ILE A 97 12.18 -8.16 -19.70
C ILE A 97 10.85 -8.08 -20.45
N ARG A 98 10.59 -9.11 -21.26
CA ARG A 98 9.41 -9.23 -22.10
C ARG A 98 8.19 -9.06 -21.19
N ARG A 99 7.62 -7.86 -21.27
CA ARG A 99 6.42 -7.35 -20.61
C ARG A 99 5.64 -8.43 -19.86
N LEU A 100 5.64 -8.33 -18.54
CA LEU A 100 4.42 -8.66 -17.80
C LEU A 100 3.32 -7.77 -18.40
N GLU A 101 2.32 -8.37 -19.03
CA GLU A 101 1.06 -7.72 -19.42
C GLU A 101 0.23 -7.39 -18.17
N ARG A 102 0.84 -6.65 -17.23
CA ARG A 102 0.09 -6.03 -16.15
C ARG A 102 -0.29 -4.64 -16.68
N PRO A 103 -1.58 -4.37 -16.98
CA PRO A 103 -1.98 -3.03 -17.34
C PRO A 103 -1.61 -2.12 -16.15
N PRO A 104 -0.86 -1.03 -16.38
CA PRO A 104 -0.56 -0.10 -15.31
C PRO A 104 -1.89 0.41 -14.77
N TYR A 105 -2.11 0.26 -13.47
CA TYR A 105 -3.18 0.96 -12.77
C TYR A 105 -2.93 2.45 -12.98
N GLY A 106 -3.64 3.02 -13.95
CA GLY A 106 -3.61 4.43 -14.26
C GLY A 106 -4.33 5.18 -13.16
N VAL A 107 -3.67 5.36 -12.01
CA VAL A 107 -4.06 6.40 -11.05
C VAL A 107 -3.53 7.74 -11.58
N GLY A 108 -3.95 8.08 -12.79
CA GLY A 108 -3.79 9.41 -13.36
C GLY A 108 -5.02 10.22 -13.02
N LEU A 109 -4.85 11.54 -12.85
CA LEU A 109 -5.94 12.50 -12.66
C LEU A 109 -7.00 12.51 -13.79
N HIS A 110 -6.80 11.71 -14.84
CA HIS A 110 -7.77 11.43 -15.90
C HIS A 110 -8.74 10.27 -15.60
N ALA A 111 -8.51 9.48 -14.55
CA ALA A 111 -9.45 8.44 -14.10
C ALA A 111 -10.70 9.03 -13.42
N LEU A 112 -10.64 10.28 -12.95
CA LEU A 112 -11.81 11.08 -12.65
C LEU A 112 -12.33 11.69 -13.96
N GLY A 113 -13.22 10.95 -14.65
CA GLY A 113 -13.80 11.27 -15.95
C GLY A 113 -13.92 12.77 -16.29
N GLY A 114 -12.91 13.30 -16.97
CA GLY A 114 -12.87 14.62 -17.61
C GLY A 114 -13.55 15.77 -16.85
N ARG A 115 -14.37 16.55 -17.56
CA ARG A 115 -15.07 17.75 -17.05
C ARG A 115 -15.89 17.52 -15.77
N ARG A 116 -16.40 16.29 -15.56
CA ARG A 116 -17.19 15.95 -14.36
C ARG A 116 -16.33 15.86 -13.11
N GLY A 117 -15.13 15.28 -13.21
CA GLY A 117 -14.17 15.24 -12.11
C GLY A 117 -13.77 16.65 -11.65
N PHE A 118 -13.51 17.55 -12.61
CA PHE A 118 -13.19 18.95 -12.32
C PHE A 118 -14.35 19.68 -11.65
N ALA A 119 -15.59 19.48 -12.12
CA ALA A 119 -16.77 20.08 -11.50
C ALA A 119 -16.97 19.62 -10.04
N ILE A 120 -16.75 18.34 -9.76
CA ILE A 120 -16.85 17.80 -8.39
C ILE A 120 -15.75 18.40 -7.49
N ALA A 121 -14.52 18.48 -7.97
CA ALA A 121 -13.42 19.10 -7.22
C ALA A 121 -13.71 20.57 -6.89
N LEU A 122 -14.21 21.34 -7.87
CA LEU A 122 -14.57 22.75 -7.67
C LEU A 122 -15.74 22.92 -6.69
N ALA A 123 -16.74 22.03 -6.75
CA ALA A 123 -17.86 22.02 -5.81
C ALA A 123 -17.40 21.72 -4.37
N LEU A 124 -16.48 20.77 -4.19
CA LEU A 124 -15.92 20.45 -2.87
C LEU A 124 -15.10 21.63 -2.30
N VAL A 125 -14.27 22.28 -3.12
CA VAL A 125 -13.51 23.47 -2.71
C VAL A 125 -14.45 24.61 -2.33
N ALA A 126 -15.51 24.85 -3.12
CA ALA A 126 -16.49 25.89 -2.84
C ALA A 126 -17.26 25.61 -1.54
N ALA A 127 -17.71 24.36 -1.32
CA ALA A 127 -18.38 23.96 -0.10
C ALA A 127 -17.48 24.14 1.13
N PHE A 128 -16.19 23.78 1.01
CA PHE A 128 -15.21 23.97 2.08
C PHE A 128 -14.96 25.45 2.38
N ALA A 129 -14.79 26.29 1.35
CA ALA A 129 -14.61 27.72 1.51
C ALA A 129 -15.84 28.39 2.14
N LEU A 130 -17.06 28.02 1.72
CA LEU A 130 -18.30 28.51 2.33
C LEU A 130 -18.41 28.09 3.80
N GLY A 131 -18.08 26.84 4.12
CA GLY A 131 -18.06 26.35 5.50
C GLY A 131 -17.05 27.11 6.37
N TYR A 132 -15.84 27.35 5.84
CA TYR A 132 -14.80 28.11 6.52
C TYR A 132 -15.22 29.56 6.75
N LEU A 133 -15.80 30.23 5.75
CA LEU A 133 -16.32 31.60 5.89
C LEU A 133 -17.46 31.65 6.91
N THR A 134 -18.45 30.75 6.83
CA THR A 134 -19.55 30.72 7.81
C THR A 134 -19.03 30.47 9.23
N GLY A 135 -18.04 29.59 9.38
CA GLY A 135 -17.38 29.34 10.67
C GLY A 135 -16.58 30.55 11.16
N ALA A 136 -15.85 31.24 10.28
CA ALA A 136 -15.08 32.43 10.61
C ALA A 136 -15.99 33.61 11.03
N TRP A 137 -17.11 33.81 10.32
CA TRP A 137 -18.10 34.84 10.68
C TRP A 137 -18.85 34.50 11.98
N SER A 138 -19.06 33.22 12.29
CA SER A 138 -19.61 32.79 13.59
C SER A 138 -18.63 33.00 14.74
N ALA A 139 -17.31 32.87 14.49
CA ALA A 139 -16.28 33.17 15.47
C ALA A 139 -16.16 34.67 15.76
N ASP A 140 -16.35 35.54 14.75
CA ASP A 140 -16.40 37.00 14.94
C ASP A 140 -17.70 37.48 15.61
N GLY A 141 -18.79 36.70 15.55
CA GLY A 141 -20.04 37.00 16.25
C GLY A 141 -20.00 36.81 17.77
N MET A 142 -18.92 36.27 18.32
CA MET A 142 -18.73 36.06 19.78
C MET A 142 -17.95 37.19 20.45
N LEU A 143 -17.77 38.33 19.77
CA LEU A 143 -17.25 39.58 20.32
C LEU A 143 -18.18 40.75 19.97
N VAL A 144 -19.37 40.78 20.57
CA VAL A 144 -20.05 42.06 20.85
C VAL A 144 -20.63 41.98 22.28
N PRO A 145 -20.36 42.97 23.15
CA PRO A 145 -20.85 43.02 24.53
C PRO A 145 -22.37 43.12 24.67
#